data_AF-N1Q060-F1
#
_entry.id   AF-N1Q060-F1
#
_cell.length_a   1.000
_cell.length_b   1.000
_cell.length_c   1.000
_cell.angle_alpha   90.00
_cell.angle_beta   90.00
_cell.angle_gamma   90.00
#
_symmetry.space_group_name_H-M   'P 1'
#
loop_
_entity.id
_entity.type
_entity.pdbx_description
1 polymer ?
#
loop_
_entity_poly.entity_id
_entity_poly.type
_entity_poly.pdbx_seq_one_letter_code
_entity_poly.pdbx_strand_id
1 'polypeptide(L)'
;LLRLKRTDRKTEHLVLHVADISTSPDTLDLKLVGTDSDCLYHGNVKESSLMTLQASNFTGDLAELKTVLSYAFLHQAPDGPFPDALEGVETVAAVSGKTITVTVRKNISGITQRLAAIKLEEDTEREEISFLEWATAALTDRDDLRGQLADTHATAKEQQAQVAKLSAELDKLVEAKKRHEEEMLSKFAALLNAKKLKIRDQQRLLAGTKVDAD
;
A
#
# COMPACT_ATOMS: atom_id res chain seq x y z
N LEU A 1 14.33 -14.63 0.40
CA LEU A 1 15.69 -14.31 -0.10
C LEU A 1 15.75 -12.87 -0.59
N LEU A 2 16.86 -12.17 -0.39
CA LEU A 2 17.04 -10.78 -0.80
C LEU A 2 18.29 -10.62 -1.67
N ARG A 3 18.23 -9.70 -2.63
CA ARG A 3 19.37 -9.29 -3.46
C ARG A 3 19.76 -7.86 -3.12
N LEU A 4 20.91 -7.68 -2.48
CA LEU A 4 21.39 -6.39 -2.01
C LEU A 4 22.49 -5.88 -2.95
N LYS A 5 22.39 -4.63 -3.36
CA LYS A 5 23.43 -4.01 -4.20
C LYS A 5 24.72 -3.80 -3.39
N ARG A 6 25.87 -4.15 -3.97
CA ARG A 6 27.19 -3.80 -3.41
C ARG A 6 27.53 -2.34 -3.69
N THR A 7 27.87 -1.60 -2.64
CA THR A 7 28.26 -0.18 -2.72
C THR A 7 29.77 0.00 -2.92
N ASP A 8 30.55 -0.96 -2.45
CA ASP A 8 31.97 -1.12 -2.72
C ASP A 8 32.24 -1.60 -4.16
N ARG A 9 31.32 -2.38 -4.75
CA ARG A 9 31.40 -2.88 -6.14
C ARG A 9 30.06 -2.75 -6.87
N LYS A 10 29.89 -1.69 -7.67
CA LYS A 10 28.58 -1.25 -8.20
C LYS A 10 27.79 -2.26 -9.04
N THR A 11 28.44 -3.23 -9.67
CA THR A 11 27.82 -4.24 -10.55
C THR A 11 27.51 -5.56 -9.84
N GLU A 12 28.02 -5.74 -8.63
CA GLU A 12 27.88 -6.97 -7.87
C GLU A 12 26.76 -6.87 -6.84
N HIS A 13 26.32 -8.03 -6.36
CA HIS A 13 25.23 -8.15 -5.40
C HIS A 13 25.60 -9.15 -4.33
N LEU A 14 25.09 -8.91 -3.13
CA LEU A 14 25.04 -9.88 -2.05
C LEU A 14 23.69 -10.60 -2.14
N VAL A 15 23.71 -11.93 -2.18
CA VAL A 15 22.51 -12.74 -1.97
C VAL A 15 22.39 -12.99 -0.47
N LEU A 16 21.29 -12.55 0.13
CA LEU A 16 21.04 -12.66 1.55
C LEU A 16 19.82 -13.55 1.80
N HIS A 17 20.06 -14.67 2.47
CA HIS A 17 19.01 -15.47 3.08
C HIS A 17 18.66 -14.93 4.45
N VAL A 18 17.38 -14.69 4.67
CA VAL A 18 16.81 -14.18 5.91
C VAL A 18 15.86 -15.24 6.43
N ALA A 19 16.15 -15.79 7.59
CA ALA A 19 15.25 -16.69 8.30
C ALA A 19 14.75 -15.99 9.55
N ASP A 20 13.43 -15.88 9.67
CA ASP A 20 12.79 -15.45 10.92
C ASP A 20 12.88 -16.59 11.95
N ILE A 21 13.54 -16.30 13.06
CA ILE A 21 13.75 -17.23 14.19
C ILE A 21 13.10 -16.68 15.47
N SER A 22 12.21 -15.70 15.32
CA SER A 22 11.48 -15.07 16.41
C SER A 22 10.66 -16.11 17.17
N THR A 23 10.70 -16.03 18.50
CA THR A 23 9.98 -16.97 19.38
C THR A 23 8.58 -16.49 19.73
N SER A 24 8.30 -15.20 19.53
CA SER A 24 6.99 -14.60 19.70
C SER A 24 6.69 -13.60 18.58
N PRO A 25 5.40 -13.35 18.25
CA PRO A 25 5.01 -12.43 17.17
C PRO A 25 5.53 -11.00 17.36
N ASP A 26 5.74 -10.60 18.62
CA ASP A 26 6.18 -9.26 18.99
C ASP A 26 7.71 -9.16 19.12
N THR A 27 8.48 -10.12 18.62
CA THR A 27 9.95 -10.06 18.62
C THR A 27 10.49 -10.08 17.20
N LEU A 28 11.64 -9.46 16.98
CA LEU A 28 12.37 -9.52 15.73
C LEU A 28 13.74 -10.18 15.95
N ASP A 29 13.80 -11.49 15.78
CA ASP A 29 15.04 -12.26 15.77
C ASP A 29 15.21 -12.90 14.40
N LEU A 30 16.27 -12.52 13.68
CA LEU A 30 16.56 -13.00 12.33
C LEU A 30 17.93 -13.68 12.28
N LYS A 31 18.02 -14.81 11.60
CA LYS A 31 19.28 -15.41 11.15
C LYS A 31 19.56 -14.93 9.73
N LEU A 32 20.74 -14.35 9.54
CA LEU A 32 21.17 -13.78 8.26
C LEU A 32 22.34 -14.60 7.73
N VAL A 33 22.21 -15.08 6.50
CA VAL A 33 23.27 -15.80 5.80
C VAL A 33 23.44 -15.21 4.41
N GLY A 34 24.57 -14.56 4.18
CA GLY A 34 24.90 -13.86 2.95
C GLY A 34 25.98 -14.56 2.15
N THR A 35 25.94 -14.43 0.82
CA THR A 35 27.07 -14.78 -0.04
C THR A 35 27.29 -13.74 -1.14
N ASP A 36 28.55 -13.43 -1.41
CA ASP A 36 28.99 -12.63 -2.57
C ASP A 36 29.53 -13.52 -3.70
N SER A 37 29.13 -14.80 -3.72
CA SER A 37 29.54 -15.91 -4.60
C SER A 37 30.82 -16.66 -4.20
N ASP A 38 31.72 -16.04 -3.44
CA ASP A 38 32.98 -16.67 -3.04
C ASP A 38 32.95 -17.15 -1.59
N CYS A 39 32.39 -16.33 -0.70
CA CYS A 39 32.37 -16.59 0.74
C CYS A 39 30.95 -16.64 1.32
N LEU A 40 30.82 -17.28 2.49
CA LEU A 40 29.61 -17.27 3.30
C LEU A 40 29.80 -16.34 4.50
N TYR A 41 28.82 -15.47 4.71
CA TYR A 41 28.81 -14.49 5.78
C TYR A 41 27.62 -14.73 6.69
N HIS A 42 27.86 -14.73 8.00
CA HIS A 42 26.85 -15.05 8.99
C HIS A 42 26.64 -13.89 9.96
N GLY A 43 25.38 -13.64 10.31
CA GLY A 43 25.05 -12.70 11.36
C GLY A 43 23.59 -12.82 11.78
N ASN A 44 23.19 -11.94 12.67
CA ASN A 44 21.93 -12.03 13.36
C ASN A 44 21.36 -10.63 13.59
N VAL A 45 20.06 -10.49 13.48
CA VAL A 45 19.32 -9.37 14.08
C VAL A 45 18.63 -9.95 15.30
N LYS A 46 18.74 -9.26 16.44
CA LYS A 46 18.03 -9.64 17.66
C LYS A 46 17.30 -8.44 18.21
N GLU A 47 16.10 -8.65 18.72
CA GLU A 47 15.28 -7.59 19.35
C GLU A 47 16.07 -6.89 20.46
N SER A 48 16.79 -7.68 21.27
CA SER A 48 17.62 -7.20 22.38
C SER A 48 18.81 -6.33 21.95
N SER A 49 19.19 -6.37 20.67
CA SER A 49 20.34 -5.65 20.11
C SER A 49 19.94 -4.53 19.16
N LEU A 50 18.65 -4.18 19.03
CA LEU A 50 18.21 -3.13 18.11
C LEU A 50 18.93 -1.80 18.33
N MET A 51 19.18 -1.43 19.59
CA MET A 51 19.91 -0.21 19.94
C MET A 51 21.34 -0.18 19.38
N THR A 52 22.02 -1.33 19.26
CA THR A 52 23.40 -1.38 18.73
C THR A 52 23.44 -1.37 17.20
N LEU A 53 22.35 -1.79 16.56
CA LEU A 53 22.20 -1.77 15.10
C LEU A 53 21.81 -0.37 14.59
N GLN A 54 21.16 0.43 15.44
CA GLN A 54 20.69 1.78 15.13
C GLN A 54 21.85 2.69 14.68
N ALA A 55 21.65 3.41 13.58
CA ALA A 55 22.59 4.43 13.15
C ALA A 55 22.51 5.68 14.05
N SER A 56 23.65 6.32 14.30
CA SER A 56 23.72 7.52 15.16
C SER A 56 22.92 8.72 14.66
N ASN A 57 22.58 8.76 13.37
CA ASN A 57 21.80 9.81 12.72
C ASN A 57 20.34 9.38 12.44
N PHE A 58 19.91 8.25 13.00
CA PHE A 58 18.51 7.85 13.00
C PHE A 58 17.76 8.62 14.09
N THR A 59 16.60 9.16 13.75
CA THR A 59 15.82 10.06 14.62
C THR A 59 14.56 9.45 15.21
N GLY A 60 14.18 8.24 14.77
CA GLY A 60 13.02 7.51 15.29
C GLY A 60 13.34 6.76 16.58
N ASP A 61 12.33 6.09 17.13
CA ASP A 61 12.48 5.21 18.29
C ASP A 61 12.80 3.75 17.90
N LEU A 62 12.96 2.87 18.89
CA LEU A 62 13.27 1.46 18.64
C LEU A 62 12.10 0.70 18.00
N ALA A 63 10.86 1.12 18.24
CA ALA A 63 9.69 0.48 17.63
C ALA A 63 9.63 0.80 16.13
N GLU A 64 9.87 2.06 15.76
CA GLU A 64 10.02 2.48 14.37
C GLU A 64 11.18 1.76 13.69
N LEU A 65 12.34 1.65 14.37
CA LEU A 65 13.48 0.91 13.85
C LEU A 65 13.13 -0.56 13.60
N LYS A 66 12.42 -1.20 14.53
CA LYS A 66 11.94 -2.58 14.36
C LYS A 66 11.04 -2.69 13.13
N THR A 67 10.06 -1.81 12.96
CA THR A 67 9.20 -1.78 11.77
C THR A 67 10.01 -1.62 10.49
N VAL A 68 11.01 -0.73 10.48
CA VAL A 68 11.93 -0.55 9.34
C VAL A 68 12.70 -1.83 9.04
N LEU A 69 13.21 -2.53 10.04
CA LEU A 69 13.95 -3.78 9.86
C LEU A 69 13.05 -4.93 9.40
N SER A 70 11.85 -5.09 9.96
CA SER A 70 10.84 -6.04 9.50
C SER A 70 10.46 -5.79 8.05
N TYR A 71 10.24 -4.54 7.67
CA TYR A 71 9.98 -4.17 6.29
C TYR A 71 11.18 -4.49 5.38
N ALA A 72 12.38 -4.08 5.79
CA ALA A 72 13.60 -4.22 4.98
C ALA A 72 14.04 -5.67 4.77
N PHE A 73 13.80 -6.55 5.75
CA PHE A 73 14.29 -7.94 5.71
C PHE A 73 13.21 -8.99 5.45
N LEU A 74 11.97 -8.76 5.89
CA LEU A 74 10.86 -9.70 5.75
C LEU A 74 9.80 -9.23 4.75
N HIS A 75 9.93 -8.01 4.21
CA HIS A 75 8.91 -7.35 3.38
C HIS A 75 7.54 -7.26 4.07
N GLN A 76 7.54 -7.22 5.41
CA GLN A 76 6.34 -7.03 6.22
C GLN A 76 6.05 -5.53 6.36
N ALA A 77 4.98 -5.06 5.73
CA ALA A 77 4.45 -3.73 5.98
C ALA A 77 3.46 -3.79 7.15
N PRO A 78 3.39 -2.74 8.00
CA PRO A 78 2.36 -2.66 9.04
C PRO A 78 0.97 -2.53 8.42
N ASP A 79 -0.04 -2.97 9.17
CA ASP A 79 -1.43 -2.82 8.77
C ASP A 79 -1.84 -1.34 8.64
N GLY A 80 -2.59 -1.02 7.59
CA GLY A 80 -3.13 0.31 7.35
C GLY A 80 -2.31 1.15 6.34
N PRO A 81 -2.34 2.49 6.46
CA PRO A 81 -1.63 3.38 5.55
C PRO A 81 -0.11 3.13 5.59
N PHE A 82 0.53 3.21 4.43
CA PHE A 82 1.98 3.04 4.32
C PHE A 82 2.71 4.16 5.11
N PRO A 83 3.52 3.83 6.13
CA PRO A 83 4.16 4.84 6.95
C PRO A 83 5.25 5.62 6.21
N ASP A 84 5.34 6.93 6.45
CA ASP A 84 6.41 7.79 5.93
C ASP A 84 7.82 7.30 6.31
N ALA A 85 7.94 6.59 7.45
CA ALA A 85 9.20 5.99 7.90
C ALA A 85 9.74 4.92 6.93
N LEU A 86 8.85 4.26 6.18
CA LEU A 86 9.20 3.19 5.22
C LEU A 86 9.48 3.72 3.80
N GLU A 87 9.14 4.98 3.52
CA GLU A 87 9.33 5.57 2.20
C GLU A 87 10.81 5.58 1.80
N GLY A 88 11.15 5.02 0.64
CA GLY A 88 12.54 5.00 0.15
C GLY A 88 13.50 4.19 1.01
N VAL A 89 13.01 3.33 1.90
CA VAL A 89 13.86 2.36 2.62
C VAL A 89 14.43 1.35 1.62
N GLU A 90 15.75 1.20 1.63
CA GLU A 90 16.48 0.24 0.82
C GLU A 90 17.60 -0.43 1.64
N THR A 91 17.99 -1.63 1.20
CA THR A 91 19.09 -2.39 1.78
C THR A 91 20.26 -2.49 0.81
N VAL A 92 21.47 -2.20 1.31
CA VAL A 92 22.71 -2.26 0.54
C VAL A 92 23.79 -3.00 1.32
N ALA A 93 24.82 -3.46 0.63
CA ALA A 93 25.93 -4.17 1.24
C ALA A 93 27.28 -3.53 0.87
N ALA A 94 28.30 -3.78 1.70
CA ALA A 94 29.70 -3.54 1.39
C ALA A 94 30.58 -4.61 2.05
N VAL A 95 31.54 -5.17 1.32
CA VAL A 95 32.56 -6.07 1.88
C VAL A 95 33.76 -5.25 2.34
N SER A 96 34.27 -5.56 3.53
CA SER A 96 35.51 -5.00 4.07
C SER A 96 36.32 -6.11 4.73
N GLY A 97 37.23 -6.72 3.97
CA GLY A 97 37.97 -7.89 4.42
C GLY A 97 37.04 -9.08 4.64
N LYS A 98 37.07 -9.66 5.84
CA LYS A 98 36.26 -10.83 6.23
C LYS A 98 34.87 -10.49 6.77
N THR A 99 34.44 -9.24 6.62
CA THR A 99 33.16 -8.78 7.16
C THR A 99 32.35 -8.12 6.05
N ILE A 100 31.07 -8.47 5.95
CA ILE A 100 30.09 -7.72 5.18
C ILE A 100 29.29 -6.80 6.10
N THR A 101 29.08 -5.57 5.68
CA THR A 101 28.16 -4.65 6.35
C THR A 101 26.92 -4.50 5.50
N VAL A 102 25.80 -5.04 6.00
CA VAL A 102 24.46 -4.78 5.46
C VAL A 102 23.94 -3.49 6.07
N THR A 103 23.62 -2.52 5.24
CA THR A 103 23.13 -1.21 5.66
C THR A 103 21.68 -1.05 5.24
N VAL A 104 20.81 -0.74 6.20
CA VAL A 104 19.44 -0.30 5.95
C VAL A 104 19.46 1.23 5.92
N ARG A 105 18.99 1.83 4.83
CA ARG A 105 19.03 3.29 4.65
C ARG A 105 17.77 3.80 3.96
N LYS A 106 17.44 5.06 4.21
CA LYS A 106 16.47 5.83 3.43
C LYS A 106 17.19 6.51 2.27
N ASN A 107 16.60 6.44 1.09
CA ASN A 107 17.06 7.13 -0.11
C ASN A 107 15.88 7.82 -0.79
N ILE A 108 15.71 9.11 -0.50
CA ILE A 108 14.69 9.94 -1.13
C ILE A 108 15.39 10.90 -2.08
N SER A 109 15.11 10.77 -3.37
CA SER A 109 15.66 11.65 -4.42
C SER A 109 17.20 11.76 -4.39
N GLY A 110 17.91 10.69 -4.03
CA GLY A 110 19.36 10.65 -3.94
C GLY A 110 19.94 11.08 -2.59
N ILE A 111 19.10 11.54 -1.65
CA ILE A 111 19.54 11.90 -0.30
C ILE A 111 19.56 10.65 0.59
N THR A 112 20.79 10.30 0.93
CA THR A 112 21.31 9.30 1.86
C THR A 112 21.03 9.43 3.36
N GLN A 113 20.12 8.68 4.00
CA GLN A 113 20.10 8.56 5.48
C GLN A 113 20.28 7.11 5.94
N ARG A 114 21.37 6.80 6.65
CA ARG A 114 21.53 5.49 7.28
C ARG A 114 20.55 5.33 8.45
N LEU A 115 19.87 4.19 8.50
CA LEU A 115 18.91 3.84 9.57
C LEU A 115 19.50 2.76 10.49
N ALA A 116 20.12 1.72 9.90
CA ALA A 116 20.78 0.65 10.64
C ALA A 116 21.99 0.09 9.90
N ALA A 117 22.89 -0.57 10.64
CA ALA A 117 24.00 -1.33 10.08
C ALA A 117 24.16 -2.67 10.81
N ILE A 118 24.17 -3.76 10.04
CA ILE A 118 24.33 -5.13 10.51
C ILE A 118 25.62 -5.68 9.94
N LYS A 119 26.49 -6.24 10.79
CA LYS A 119 27.73 -6.89 10.35
C LYS A 119 27.52 -8.40 10.26
N LEU A 120 27.95 -8.98 9.15
CA LEU A 120 28.03 -10.42 8.95
C LEU A 120 29.49 -10.81 8.81
N GLU A 121 29.92 -11.81 9.56
CA GLU A 121 31.31 -12.28 9.57
C GLU A 121 31.47 -13.49 8.65
N GLU A 122 32.58 -13.55 7.92
CA GLU A 122 32.95 -14.68 7.07
C GLU A 122 33.16 -15.93 7.93
N ASP A 123 32.42 -16.98 7.60
CA ASP A 123 32.49 -18.26 8.31
C ASP A 123 32.03 -19.36 7.35
N THR A 124 32.97 -19.89 6.55
CA THR A 124 32.69 -20.89 5.51
C THR A 124 32.50 -22.30 6.08
N GLU A 125 32.85 -22.53 7.35
CA GLU A 125 32.78 -23.86 7.98
C GLU A 125 31.50 -24.08 8.80
N ARG A 126 30.76 -23.02 9.14
CA ARG A 126 29.59 -23.09 10.02
C ARG A 126 28.45 -23.95 9.49
N GLU A 127 28.12 -23.82 8.21
CA GLU A 127 26.94 -24.45 7.62
C GLU A 127 27.17 -24.68 6.13
N GLU A 128 26.83 -25.88 5.66
CA GLU A 128 26.78 -26.19 4.23
C GLU A 128 25.44 -25.68 3.67
N ILE A 129 25.51 -24.73 2.74
CA ILE A 129 24.32 -24.12 2.15
C ILE A 129 24.00 -24.77 0.81
N SER A 130 22.76 -25.22 0.65
CA SER A 130 22.24 -25.65 -0.65
C SER A 130 21.69 -24.46 -1.43
N PHE A 131 22.47 -23.95 -2.38
CA PHE A 131 21.99 -22.90 -3.31
C PHE A 131 20.81 -23.36 -4.16
N LEU A 132 20.67 -24.67 -4.38
CA LEU A 132 19.51 -25.23 -5.08
C LEU A 132 18.23 -25.08 -4.26
N GLU A 133 18.29 -25.27 -2.94
CA GLU A 133 17.15 -25.04 -2.05
C GLU A 133 16.76 -23.57 -2.05
N TRP A 134 17.74 -22.67 -2.00
CA TRP A 134 17.48 -21.22 -2.10
C TRP A 134 16.84 -20.84 -3.43
N ALA A 135 17.36 -21.36 -4.54
CA ALA A 135 16.77 -21.11 -5.85
C ALA A 135 15.33 -21.67 -5.95
N THR A 136 15.10 -22.86 -5.40
CA THR A 136 13.77 -23.48 -5.36
C THR A 136 12.79 -22.64 -4.54
N ALA A 137 13.20 -22.21 -3.34
CA ALA A 137 12.38 -21.33 -2.49
C ALA A 137 12.04 -20.01 -3.22
N ALA A 138 13.03 -19.38 -3.86
CA ALA A 138 12.80 -18.15 -4.62
C ALA A 138 11.84 -18.35 -5.81
N LEU A 139 11.87 -19.51 -6.46
CA LEU A 139 10.95 -19.85 -7.54
C LEU A 139 9.53 -20.07 -7.03
N THR A 140 9.38 -20.78 -5.90
CA THR A 140 8.09 -20.97 -5.23
C THR A 140 7.49 -19.63 -4.82
N ASP A 141 8.25 -18.77 -4.12
CA ASP A 141 7.80 -17.42 -3.73
C ASP A 141 7.34 -16.60 -4.94
N ARG A 142 8.08 -16.68 -6.06
CA ARG A 142 7.74 -15.97 -7.30
C ARG A 142 6.42 -16.48 -7.89
N ASP A 143 6.23 -17.79 -7.93
CA ASP A 143 5.04 -18.39 -8.52
C ASP A 143 3.79 -18.09 -7.66
N ASP A 144 3.93 -18.10 -6.34
CA ASP A 144 2.88 -17.69 -5.39
C ASP A 144 2.52 -16.20 -5.56
N LEU A 145 3.52 -15.32 -5.61
CA LEU A 145 3.31 -13.88 -5.85
C LEU A 145 2.66 -13.62 -7.21
N ARG A 146 3.01 -14.40 -8.23
CA ARG A 146 2.37 -14.31 -9.55
C ARG A 146 0.90 -14.72 -9.51
N GLY A 147 0.56 -15.74 -8.72
CA GLY A 147 -0.83 -16.14 -8.45
C GLY A 147 -1.61 -15.02 -7.77
N GLN A 148 -1.08 -14.50 -6.65
CA GLN A 148 -1.69 -13.40 -5.91
C GLN A 148 -1.88 -12.14 -6.76
N LEU A 149 -0.92 -11.82 -7.63
CA LEU A 149 -1.02 -10.69 -8.56
C LEU A 149 -2.16 -10.89 -9.57
N ALA A 150 -2.33 -12.10 -10.10
CA ALA A 150 -3.41 -12.42 -11.03
C ALA A 150 -4.78 -12.28 -10.35
N ASP A 151 -4.93 -12.80 -9.13
CA ASP A 151 -6.17 -12.72 -8.35
C ASP A 151 -6.51 -11.27 -7.95
N THR A 152 -5.50 -10.51 -7.50
CA THR A 152 -5.65 -9.09 -7.16
C THR A 152 -6.05 -8.29 -8.40
N HIS A 153 -5.43 -8.55 -9.55
CA HIS A 153 -5.76 -7.88 -10.81
C HIS A 153 -7.18 -8.23 -11.29
N ALA A 154 -7.61 -9.49 -11.16
CA ALA A 154 -8.97 -9.92 -11.48
C ALA A 154 -9.99 -9.20 -10.59
N THR A 155 -9.75 -9.17 -9.28
CA THR A 155 -10.59 -8.49 -8.29
C THR A 155 -10.68 -6.98 -8.56
N ALA A 156 -9.55 -6.33 -8.84
CA ALA A 156 -9.53 -4.90 -9.18
C ALA A 156 -10.35 -4.60 -10.45
N LYS A 157 -10.26 -5.46 -11.46
CA LYS A 157 -11.06 -5.34 -12.69
C LYS A 157 -12.55 -5.51 -12.42
N GLU A 158 -12.94 -6.47 -11.60
CA GLU A 158 -14.33 -6.68 -11.18
C GLU A 158 -14.88 -5.47 -10.42
N GLN A 159 -14.13 -4.96 -9.45
CA GLN A 159 -14.49 -3.76 -8.70
C GLN A 159 -14.62 -2.54 -9.61
N GLN A 160 -13.70 -2.35 -10.56
CA GLN A 160 -13.79 -1.27 -11.54
C GLN A 160 -15.04 -1.38 -12.42
N ALA A 161 -15.41 -2.60 -12.83
CA ALA A 161 -16.64 -2.83 -13.58
C ALA A 161 -17.90 -2.54 -12.75
N GLN A 162 -17.89 -2.89 -11.46
CA GLN A 162 -18.98 -2.59 -10.55
C GLN A 162 -19.12 -1.07 -10.31
N VAL A 163 -18.02 -0.35 -10.13
CA VAL A 163 -18.01 1.12 -10.02
C VAL A 163 -18.59 1.75 -11.29
N ALA A 164 -18.17 1.30 -12.47
CA ALA A 164 -18.69 1.80 -13.74
C ALA A 164 -20.20 1.56 -13.87
N LYS A 165 -20.68 0.37 -13.48
CA LYS A 165 -22.11 0.04 -13.48
C LYS A 165 -22.90 0.94 -12.52
N LEU A 166 -22.43 1.10 -11.28
CA LEU A 166 -23.09 1.94 -10.28
C LEU A 166 -23.12 3.41 -10.70
N SER A 167 -22.05 3.92 -11.32
CA SER A 167 -22.03 5.27 -11.88
C SER A 167 -23.10 5.43 -12.97
N ALA A 168 -23.22 4.47 -13.89
CA ALA A 168 -24.22 4.52 -14.94
C ALA A 168 -25.67 4.40 -14.41
N GLU A 169 -25.88 3.62 -13.35
CA GLU A 169 -27.17 3.53 -12.66
C GLU A 169 -27.52 4.84 -11.96
N LEU A 170 -26.54 5.49 -11.32
CA LEU A 170 -26.70 6.79 -10.69
C LEU A 170 -27.07 7.87 -11.72
N ASP A 171 -26.38 7.91 -12.87
CA ASP A 171 -26.67 8.87 -13.94
C ASP A 171 -28.10 8.71 -14.47
N LYS A 172 -28.54 7.47 -14.68
CA LYS A 172 -29.93 7.16 -15.08
C LYS A 172 -30.94 7.61 -14.03
N LEU A 173 -30.64 7.43 -12.75
CA LEU A 173 -31.53 7.83 -11.66
C LEU A 173 -31.63 9.36 -11.53
N VAL A 174 -30.51 10.06 -11.71
CA VAL A 174 -30.48 11.53 -11.76
C VAL A 174 -31.32 12.05 -12.91
N GLU A 175 -31.19 11.46 -14.11
CA GLU A 175 -31.97 11.88 -15.28
C GLU A 175 -33.47 11.57 -15.12
N ALA A 176 -33.80 10.38 -14.62
CA ALA A 176 -35.19 10.01 -14.34
C ALA A 176 -35.83 10.94 -13.30
N LYS A 177 -35.07 11.34 -12.27
CA LYS A 177 -35.52 12.32 -11.27
C LYS A 177 -35.78 13.69 -11.88
N LYS A 178 -34.86 14.22 -12.69
CA LYS A 178 -35.03 15.52 -13.38
C LYS A 178 -36.30 15.54 -14.23
N ARG A 179 -36.49 14.52 -15.07
CA ARG A 179 -37.69 14.40 -15.92
C ARG A 179 -38.98 14.35 -15.09
N HIS A 180 -38.97 13.63 -13.97
CA HIS A 180 -40.13 13.56 -13.08
C HIS A 180 -40.42 14.91 -12.39
N GLU A 181 -39.38 15.66 -11.97
CA GLU A 181 -39.53 17.01 -11.43
C GLU A 181 -40.12 17.99 -12.47
N GLU A 182 -39.64 17.93 -13.72
CA GLU A 182 -40.19 18.73 -14.83
C GLU A 182 -41.67 18.40 -15.12
N GLU A 183 -42.01 17.11 -15.14
CA GLU A 183 -43.39 16.66 -15.33
C GLU A 183 -44.31 17.14 -14.20
N MET A 184 -43.86 17.06 -12.95
CA MET A 184 -44.59 17.59 -11.80
C MET A 184 -44.79 19.11 -11.89
N LEU A 185 -43.75 19.87 -12.22
CA LEU A 185 -43.83 21.32 -12.39
C LEU A 185 -44.84 21.70 -13.48
N SER A 186 -44.84 20.99 -14.61
CA SER A 186 -45.81 21.18 -15.68
C SER A 186 -47.25 20.91 -15.23
N LYS A 187 -47.50 19.81 -14.51
CA LYS A 187 -48.82 19.49 -13.93
C LYS A 187 -49.28 20.56 -12.93
N PHE A 188 -48.38 21.04 -12.07
CA PHE A 188 -48.70 22.12 -11.13
C PHE A 188 -49.06 23.42 -11.86
N ALA A 189 -48.33 23.79 -12.91
CA ALA A 189 -48.64 24.97 -13.73
C ALA A 189 -50.02 24.86 -14.41
N ALA A 190 -50.35 23.70 -14.97
CA ALA A 190 -51.65 23.44 -15.57
C ALA A 190 -52.80 23.56 -14.56
N LEU A 191 -52.64 22.96 -13.37
CA LEU A 191 -53.59 23.09 -12.26
C LEU A 191 -53.78 24.55 -11.83
N LEU A 192 -52.69 25.31 -11.73
CA LEU A 192 -52.72 26.73 -11.35
C LEU A 192 -53.49 27.57 -12.37
N ASN A 193 -53.29 27.31 -13.66
CA ASN A 193 -54.01 27.99 -14.74
C ASN A 193 -55.50 27.64 -14.77
N ALA A 194 -55.85 26.36 -14.60
CA ALA A 194 -57.23 25.92 -14.49
C ALA A 194 -57.95 26.55 -13.29
N LYS A 195 -57.26 26.66 -12.15
CA LYS A 195 -57.79 27.33 -10.95
C LYS A 195 -57.97 28.84 -11.17
N LYS A 196 -57.00 29.51 -11.79
CA LYS A 196 -57.10 30.94 -12.18
C LYS A 196 -58.29 31.19 -13.11
N LEU A 197 -58.52 30.31 -14.09
CA LEU A 197 -59.64 30.43 -15.02
C LEU A 197 -60.98 30.31 -14.29
N LYS A 198 -61.15 29.27 -13.45
CA LYS A 198 -62.35 29.10 -12.62
C LYS A 198 -62.63 30.30 -11.72
N ILE A 199 -61.60 30.85 -11.06
CA ILE A 199 -61.76 32.03 -10.20
C ILE A 199 -62.26 33.22 -11.02
N ARG A 200 -61.70 33.44 -12.23
CA ARG A 200 -62.12 34.53 -13.11
C ARG A 200 -63.57 34.38 -13.58
N ASP A 201 -63.98 33.17 -13.95
CA ASP A 201 -65.36 32.90 -14.37
C ASP A 201 -66.34 33.11 -13.22
N GLN A 202 -66.00 32.64 -12.01
CA GLN A 202 -66.79 32.90 -10.80
C GLN A 202 -66.90 34.39 -10.49
N GLN A 203 -65.82 35.16 -10.59
CA GLN A 203 -65.84 36.60 -10.42
C GLN A 203 -66.72 37.31 -11.46
N ARG A 204 -66.68 36.87 -12.73
CA ARG A 204 -67.53 37.42 -13.79
C ARG A 204 -69.02 37.14 -13.55
N LEU A 205 -69.36 35.92 -13.12
CA LEU A 205 -70.73 35.56 -12.76
C LEU A 205 -71.26 36.39 -11.58
N LEU A 206 -70.43 36.61 -10.55
CA LEU A 206 -70.76 37.47 -9.41
C LEU A 206 -70.92 38.94 -9.78
N ALA A 207 -70.13 39.43 -10.74
CA ALA A 207 -70.27 40.79 -11.25
C ALA A 207 -71.54 40.95 -12.10
N GLY A 208 -71.91 39.96 -12.92
CA GLY A 208 -73.15 39.97 -13.71
C GLY A 208 -74.41 39.91 -12.86
N THR A 209 -74.43 39.05 -11.83
CA THR A 209 -75.56 38.95 -10.88
C THR A 209 -75.75 40.20 -10.01
N LYS A 210 -74.74 41.06 -9.88
CA LYS A 210 -74.84 42.35 -9.19
C LYS A 210 -75.48 43.46 -10.06
N VAL A 211 -75.56 43.28 -11.37
CA VAL A 211 -76.12 44.27 -12.32
C VAL A 211 -77.61 44.00 -12.58
N ASP A 212 -78.09 42.76 -12.39
CA ASP A 212 -79.50 42.38 -12.54
C ASP A 212 -80.34 42.57 -11.26
N ALA A 213 -79.76 43.09 -10.18
CA ALA A 213 -80.41 43.24 -8.87
C ALA A 213 -80.80 44.69 -8.50
N ASP A 214 -80.78 45.62 -9.47
CA ASP A 214 -81.32 46.99 -9.34
C ASP A 214 -82.53 47.21 -10.27
#